data_AF-A0A9E2VFA1-F1
#
_entry.id   AF-A0A9E2VFA1-F1
#
_cell.length_a   1.000
_cell.length_b   1.000
_cell.length_c   1.000
_cell.angle_alpha   90.00
_cell.angle_beta   90.00
_cell.angle_gamma   90.00
#
_symmetry.space_group_name_H-M   'P 1'
#
loop_
_entity.id
_entity.type
_entity.pdbx_description
1 polymer ?
#
loop_
_entity_poly.entity_id
_entity_poly.type
_entity_poly.pdbx_seq_one_letter_code
_entity_poly.pdbx_strand_id
1 'polypeptide(L)'
;MKALGYYLSIPFIYILSALPFPLLYAISDVLFLVLYYIIGYRKKITATNLRNAFPEKSDAEIQTITIKYYRHLCDIILETFKLLGMRRSELTKRCRIINYELYFDILSGQRSIIVAL
;
A
#
# COMPACT_ATOMS: atom_id res chain seq x y z
N MET A 1 -1.67 -15.37 -25.91
CA MET A 1 -0.88 -14.76 -24.83
C MET A 1 -1.72 -14.02 -23.77
N LYS A 2 -2.68 -13.16 -24.13
CA LYS A 2 -3.53 -12.44 -23.14
C LYS A 2 -4.38 -13.36 -22.24
N ALA A 3 -5.00 -14.41 -22.81
CA ALA A 3 -5.79 -15.37 -22.06
C ALA A 3 -4.94 -16.16 -21.04
N LEU A 4 -3.73 -16.58 -21.44
CA LEU A 4 -2.82 -17.32 -20.57
C LEU A 4 -2.39 -16.48 -19.35
N GLY A 5 -2.01 -15.22 -19.56
CA GLY A 5 -1.65 -14.32 -18.45
C GLY A 5 -2.81 -14.11 -17.48
N TYR A 6 -4.03 -13.95 -18.00
CA TYR A 6 -5.23 -13.86 -17.17
C TYR A 6 -5.43 -15.12 -16.32
N TYR A 7 -5.44 -16.31 -16.93
CA TYR A 7 -5.64 -17.56 -16.21
C TYR A 7 -4.54 -17.89 -15.21
N LEU A 8 -3.30 -17.41 -15.40
CA LEU A 8 -2.21 -17.57 -14.44
C LEU A 8 -2.27 -16.54 -13.29
N SER A 9 -2.72 -15.31 -13.57
CA SER A 9 -2.81 -14.27 -12.54
C SER A 9 -3.84 -14.59 -11.45
N ILE A 10 -4.97 -15.21 -11.80
CA ILE A 10 -6.04 -15.55 -10.86
C ILE A 10 -5.56 -16.47 -9.73
N PRO A 11 -5.04 -17.69 -10.00
CA PRO A 11 -4.57 -18.57 -8.93
C PRO A 11 -3.40 -17.95 -8.15
N PHE A 12 -2.52 -17.20 -8.81
CA PHE A 12 -1.44 -16.47 -8.14
C PHE A 12 -1.97 -15.48 -7.09
N ILE A 13 -2.95 -14.65 -7.46
CA ILE A 13 -3.58 -13.68 -6.54
C ILE A 13 -4.26 -14.41 -5.37
N TYR A 14 -4.99 -15.50 -5.64
CA TYR A 14 -5.63 -16.28 -4.59
C TYR A 14 -4.62 -16.88 -3.61
N ILE A 15 -3.53 -17.47 -4.11
CA ILE A 15 -2.43 -17.99 -3.27
C ILE A 15 -1.87 -16.88 -2.40
N LEU A 16 -1.53 -15.73 -3.00
CA LEU A 16 -0.95 -14.60 -2.29
C LEU A 16 -1.90 -14.05 -1.21
N SER A 17 -3.20 -13.94 -1.53
CA SER A 17 -4.21 -13.47 -0.58
C SER A 17 -4.47 -14.43 0.58
N ALA A 18 -4.24 -15.73 0.38
CA ALA A 18 -4.42 -16.75 1.41
C ALA A 18 -3.26 -16.80 2.43
N LEU A 19 -2.09 -16.24 2.10
CA LEU A 19 -0.90 -16.30 2.97
C LEU A 19 -1.11 -15.59 4.31
N PRO A 20 -0.57 -16.11 5.42
CA PRO A 20 -0.56 -15.40 6.69
C PRO A 20 0.32 -14.13 6.61
N PHE A 21 -0.05 -13.09 7.35
CA PHE A 21 0.63 -11.79 7.33
C PHE A 21 2.16 -11.85 7.49
N PRO A 22 2.74 -12.64 8.42
CA PRO A 22 4.19 -12.69 8.57
C PRO A 22 4.92 -13.15 7.30
N LEU A 23 4.35 -14.13 6.59
CA LEU A 23 4.92 -14.60 5.33
C LEU A 23 4.77 -13.56 4.22
N LEU A 24 3.64 -12.86 4.21
CA LEU A 24 3.40 -11.75 3.28
C LEU A 24 4.40 -10.61 3.49
N TYR A 25 4.71 -10.24 4.73
CA TYR A 25 5.74 -9.24 5.03
C TYR A 25 7.16 -9.73 4.70
N ALA A 26 7.46 -11.02 4.86
CA ALA A 26 8.74 -11.58 4.41
C ALA A 26 8.91 -11.47 2.88
N ILE A 27 7.83 -11.71 2.11
CA ILE A 27 7.82 -11.50 0.66
C ILE A 27 7.96 -10.01 0.33
N SER A 28 7.33 -9.12 1.11
CA SER A 28 7.45 -7.67 0.97
C SER A 28 8.90 -7.20 1.13
N ASP A 29 9.62 -7.74 2.10
CA ASP A 29 11.02 -7.42 2.33
C ASP A 29 11.90 -7.83 1.14
N VAL A 30 11.65 -9.00 0.56
CA VAL A 30 12.34 -9.44 -0.67
C VAL A 30 12.00 -8.52 -1.83
N LEU A 31 10.72 -8.18 -2.01
CA LEU A 31 10.27 -7.26 -3.05
C LEU A 31 10.91 -5.87 -2.89
N PHE A 32 11.05 -5.38 -1.66
CA PHE A 32 11.75 -4.15 -1.33
C PHE A 32 13.22 -4.21 -1.77
N LEU A 33 13.91 -5.31 -1.49
CA LEU A 33 15.30 -5.46 -1.91
C LEU A 33 15.44 -5.39 -3.43
N VAL A 34 14.53 -6.05 -4.16
CA VAL A 34 14.50 -6.02 -5.62
C VAL A 34 14.18 -4.63 -6.15
N LEU A 35 13.09 -4.00 -5.69
CA LEU A 35 12.64 -2.70 -6.19
C LEU A 35 13.61 -1.58 -5.85
N TYR A 36 14.10 -1.56 -4.61
CA TYR A 36 15.04 -0.55 -4.16
C TYR A 36 16.44 -0.84 -4.66
N TYR A 37 17.08 -1.94 -4.28
CA TYR A 37 18.52 -2.12 -4.55
C TYR A 37 18.83 -2.60 -5.97
N ILE A 38 18.03 -3.51 -6.53
CA ILE A 38 18.33 -4.12 -7.84
C ILE A 38 17.84 -3.24 -8.99
N ILE A 39 16.54 -2.89 -8.99
CA ILE A 39 15.91 -2.13 -10.07
C ILE A 39 16.17 -0.64 -9.92
N GLY A 40 16.27 -0.13 -8.69
CA GLY A 40 16.42 1.31 -8.45
C GLY A 40 15.19 2.13 -8.85
N TYR A 41 13.98 1.55 -8.74
CA TYR A 41 12.76 2.11 -9.33
C TYR A 41 12.47 3.53 -8.84
N ARG A 42 12.55 4.54 -9.71
CA ARG A 42 12.16 5.96 -9.47
C ARG A 42 12.77 6.66 -8.24
N LYS A 43 13.89 6.18 -7.69
CA LYS A 43 14.50 6.74 -6.47
C LYS A 43 14.72 8.25 -6.51
N LYS A 44 15.20 8.77 -7.65
CA LYS A 44 15.49 10.20 -7.83
C LYS A 44 14.23 11.05 -7.70
N ILE A 45 13.13 10.62 -8.33
CA ILE A 45 11.85 11.34 -8.30
C ILE A 45 11.31 11.35 -6.87
N THR A 46 11.34 10.20 -6.19
CA THR A 46 10.91 10.09 -4.79
C THR A 46 11.71 11.01 -3.88
N ALA A 47 13.04 11.02 -4.02
CA ALA A 47 13.90 11.90 -3.23
C ALA A 47 13.63 13.39 -3.51
N THR A 48 13.44 13.79 -4.77
CA THR A 48 13.08 15.16 -5.13
C THR A 48 11.73 15.57 -4.54
N ASN A 49 10.72 14.70 -4.62
CA ASN A 49 9.41 14.96 -4.03
C ASN A 49 9.50 15.12 -2.51
N LEU A 50 10.30 14.28 -1.83
CA LEU A 50 10.50 14.38 -0.39
C LEU A 50 11.25 15.66 -0.01
N ARG A 51 12.24 16.12 -0.78
CA ARG A 51 12.89 17.42 -0.55
C ARG A 51 11.92 18.58 -0.69
N ASN A 52 11.03 18.52 -1.68
CA ASN A 52 10.03 19.56 -1.89
C ASN A 52 8.97 19.56 -0.77
N ALA A 53 8.59 18.38 -0.27
CA ALA A 53 7.61 18.23 0.80
C ALA A 53 8.17 18.55 2.19
N PHE A 54 9.46 18.30 2.41
CA PHE A 54 10.16 18.49 3.68
C PHE A 54 11.47 19.29 3.47
N PRO A 55 11.37 20.57 3.06
CA PRO A 55 12.54 21.40 2.75
C PRO A 55 13.45 21.63 3.97
N GLU A 56 12.95 21.44 5.18
CA GLU A 56 13.67 21.59 6.44
C GLU A 56 14.58 20.39 6.79
N LYS A 57 14.44 19.26 6.09
CA LYS A 57 15.17 18.02 6.39
C LYS A 57 16.50 17.93 5.66
N SER A 58 17.49 17.36 6.33
CA SER A 58 18.79 17.05 5.73
C SER A 58 18.69 15.94 4.68
N ASP A 59 19.65 15.87 3.75
CA ASP A 59 19.70 14.82 2.72
C ASP A 59 19.75 13.40 3.33
N ALA A 60 20.39 13.23 4.49
CA ALA A 60 20.45 11.94 5.20
C ALA A 60 19.07 11.52 5.74
N GLU A 61 18.30 12.47 6.28
CA GLU A 61 16.92 12.21 6.70
C GLU A 61 16.02 11.90 5.51
N ILE A 62 16.15 12.66 4.42
CA ILE A 62 15.41 12.41 3.17
C ILE A 62 15.72 11.01 2.63
N GLN A 63 16.98 10.59 2.64
CA GLN A 63 17.37 9.24 2.23
C GLN A 63 16.75 8.17 3.13
N THR A 64 16.75 8.40 4.45
CA THR A 64 16.14 7.48 5.42
C THR A 64 14.65 7.34 5.19
N ILE A 65 13.94 8.46 4.97
CA ILE A 65 12.51 8.47 4.65
C ILE A 65 12.26 7.79 3.30
N THR A 66 13.12 8.02 2.31
CA THR A 66 13.04 7.36 1.00
C THR A 66 13.09 5.84 1.17
N ILE A 67 14.04 5.30 1.92
CA ILE A 67 14.16 3.85 2.17
C ILE A 67 12.90 3.32 2.86
N LYS A 68 12.43 4.01 3.91
CA LYS A 68 11.20 3.64 4.64
C LYS A 68 9.97 3.65 3.72
N TYR A 69 9.88 4.65 2.83
CA TYR A 69 8.81 4.74 1.83
C TYR A 69 8.80 3.52 0.91
N TYR A 70 9.96 3.08 0.40
CA TYR A 70 9.98 1.90 -0.50
C TYR A 70 9.62 0.60 0.22
N ARG A 71 10.02 0.43 1.49
CA ARG A 71 9.58 -0.72 2.28
C ARG A 71 8.06 -0.70 2.45
N HIS A 72 7.52 0.45 2.87
CA HIS A 72 6.09 0.63 3.06
C HIS A 72 5.30 0.47 1.74
N LEU A 73 5.86 0.92 0.61
CA LEU A 73 5.25 0.72 -0.71
C LEU A 73 5.11 -0.77 -1.04
N CYS A 74 6.12 -1.58 -0.73
CA CYS A 74 6.05 -3.03 -0.92
C CYS A 74 5.00 -3.66 -0.02
N ASP A 75 4.90 -3.19 1.22
CA ASP A 75 3.87 -3.64 2.16
C ASP A 75 2.47 -3.35 1.61
N ILE A 76 2.21 -2.11 1.16
CA ILE A 76 0.93 -1.70 0.57
C ILE A 76 0.58 -2.55 -0.67
N ILE A 77 1.57 -2.83 -1.54
CA ILE A 77 1.34 -3.66 -2.73
C ILE A 77 0.84 -5.04 -2.33
N LEU A 78 1.51 -5.71 -1.39
CA LEU A 78 1.11 -7.05 -0.97
C LEU A 78 -0.15 -7.05 -0.11
N GLU A 79 -0.33 -6.04 0.74
CA GLU A 79 -1.57 -5.84 1.49
C GLU A 79 -2.78 -5.63 0.55
N THR A 80 -2.60 -4.95 -0.58
CA THR A 80 -3.65 -4.81 -1.60
C THR A 80 -4.12 -6.17 -2.12
N PHE A 81 -3.19 -7.10 -2.39
CA PHE A 81 -3.56 -8.47 -2.75
C PHE A 81 -4.20 -9.23 -1.59
N LYS A 82 -3.74 -9.01 -0.36
CA LYS A 82 -4.33 -9.60 0.85
C LYS A 82 -5.79 -9.19 1.04
N LEU A 83 -6.12 -7.92 0.76
CA LEU A 83 -7.49 -7.40 0.86
C LEU A 83 -8.48 -8.14 -0.04
N LEU A 84 -8.06 -8.63 -1.21
CA LEU A 84 -8.94 -9.35 -2.16
C LEU A 84 -9.47 -10.67 -1.60
N GLY A 85 -8.72 -11.33 -0.70
CA GLY A 85 -9.11 -12.59 -0.06
C GLY A 85 -9.60 -12.43 1.39
N MET A 86 -9.57 -11.22 1.95
CA MET A 86 -9.85 -11.00 3.37
C MET A 86 -11.36 -10.98 3.65
N ARG A 87 -11.78 -11.70 4.69
CA ARG A 87 -13.18 -11.66 5.14
C ARG A 87 -13.46 -10.35 5.88
N ARG A 88 -14.70 -9.84 5.77
CA ARG A 88 -15.14 -8.61 6.45
C ARG A 88 -14.84 -8.60 7.95
N SER A 89 -15.02 -9.73 8.63
CA SER A 89 -14.74 -9.84 10.07
C SER A 89 -13.27 -9.68 10.43
N GLU A 90 -12.35 -10.04 9.53
CA GLU A 90 -10.92 -9.81 9.71
C GLU A 90 -10.57 -8.34 9.43
N LEU A 91 -11.15 -7.76 8.38
CA LEU A 91 -10.98 -6.33 8.06
C LEU A 91 -11.39 -5.44 9.24
N THR A 92 -12.56 -5.69 9.84
CA THR A 92 -13.05 -4.90 10.98
C THR A 92 -12.22 -5.03 12.25
N LYS A 93 -11.41 -6.09 12.39
CA LYS A 93 -10.49 -6.26 13.52
C LYS A 93 -9.20 -5.47 13.33
N ARG A 94 -8.83 -5.16 12.09
CA ARG A 94 -7.55 -4.54 11.73
C ARG A 94 -7.69 -3.07 11.33
N CYS A 95 -8.84 -2.69 10.77
CA CYS A 95 -9.13 -1.35 10.29
C CYS A 95 -10.16 -0.67 11.20
N ARG A 96 -9.82 0.53 11.68
CA ARG A 96 -10.75 1.38 12.42
C ARG A 96 -10.96 2.68 11.66
N ILE A 97 -12.22 3.01 11.39
CA ILE A 97 -12.59 4.31 10.82
C ILE A 97 -12.70 5.29 11.99
N ILE A 98 -11.91 6.35 11.94
CA ILE A 98 -11.92 7.44 12.92
C ILE A 98 -12.85 8.53 12.37
N ASN A 99 -13.65 9.15 13.25
CA ASN A 99 -14.61 10.20 12.90
C ASN A 99 -15.68 9.75 11.89
N TYR A 100 -16.19 8.52 12.03
CA TYR A 100 -17.18 7.97 11.10
C TYR A 100 -18.57 8.63 11.26
N GLU A 101 -18.82 9.25 12.42
CA GLU A 101 -20.01 10.03 12.75
C GLU A 101 -20.23 11.22 11.79
N LEU A 102 -19.15 11.84 11.29
CA LEU A 102 -19.22 12.95 10.34
C LEU A 102 -19.94 12.55 9.04
N TYR A 103 -19.82 11.29 8.63
CA TYR A 103 -20.52 10.78 7.44
C TYR A 103 -22.03 10.73 7.67
N PHE A 104 -22.47 10.33 8.86
CA PHE A 104 -23.89 10.25 9.19
C PHE A 104 -24.53 11.64 9.23
N ASP A 105 -23.84 12.64 9.77
CA ASP A 105 -24.31 14.02 9.80
C ASP A 105 -24.50 14.59 8.39
N ILE A 106 -23.52 14.38 7.49
CA ILE A 106 -23.60 14.87 6.11
C ILE A 106 -24.70 14.14 5.31
N LEU A 107 -24.82 12.83 5.47
CA LEU A 107 -25.84 12.02 4.80
C LEU A 107 -27.26 12.36 5.29
N SER A 108 -27.43 12.66 6.58
CA SER A 108 -28.73 13.05 7.14
C SER A 108 -29.26 14.37 6.56
N GLY A 109 -28.36 15.27 6.17
CA GLY A 109 -28.69 16.51 5.45
C GLY A 109 -29.01 16.33 3.96
N GLN A 110 -29.10 15.10 3.45
CA GLN A 110 -29.28 14.76 2.03
C GLN A 110 -28.24 15.40 1.09
N ARG A 111 -27.02 15.66 1.60
CA ARG A 111 -25.94 16.22 0.80
C ARG A 111 -25.07 15.12 0.21
N SER A 112 -24.64 15.31 -1.03
CA SER A 112 -23.68 14.42 -1.69
C SER A 112 -22.33 14.48 -0.98
N ILE A 113 -21.66 13.32 -0.86
CA ILE A 113 -20.30 13.20 -0.31
C ILE A 113 -19.32 12.95 -1.45
N ILE A 114 -18.24 13.73 -1.49
CA ILE A 114 -17.08 13.47 -2.34
C ILE A 114 -15.93 13.06 -1.42
N VAL A 115 -15.39 11.86 -1.64
CA VAL A 115 -14.20 11.37 -0.95
C VAL A 115 -13.00 11.60 -1.87
N ALA A 116 -12.06 12.42 -1.42
CA ALA A 116 -10.76 12.58 -2.06
C ALA A 116 -9.74 11.71 -1.32
N LEU A 117 -9.20 10.71 -2.00
CA LEU A 117 -8.17 9.77 -1.51
C LEU A 117 -6.79 10.18 -2.03
#